data_AF-X6M647-F1
#
_entry.id   AF-X6M647-F1
#
_cell.length_a   1.000
_cell.length_b   1.000
_cell.length_c   1.000
_cell.angle_alpha   90.00
_cell.angle_beta   90.00
_cell.angle_gamma   90.00
#
_symmetry.space_group_name_H-M   'P 1'
#
loop_
_entity.id
_entity.type
_entity.pdbx_description
1 polymer ?
#
loop_
_entity_poly.entity_id
_entity_poly.type
_entity_poly.pdbx_seq_one_letter_code
_entity_poly.pdbx_strand_id
1 'polypeptide(L)'
;MNIDNYINEGQNAIDRLWTMIKHVNDILENRCHQNFRVIGDMCLLDIPVDQSFQKEEFLKCQQKAIEKTRAILQEKNLEVETALVDIIKNIQEFPIQDESIKTSTRQLNKVKHFYQDLTYQSVLSCIKTSLNVLKDRANSRQQKSYVSEIALFQVHLMLQVPRVVVSPSLDEIQQTINLVAKSIIHTTQNILDWGITEDGQERLRWD
;
A
#
# COMPACT_ATOMS: atom_id res chain seq x y z
N MET A 1 -20.98 38.58 -39.86
CA MET A 1 -20.54 38.72 -38.45
C MET A 1 -20.66 37.34 -37.83
N ASN A 2 -19.54 36.70 -37.55
CA ASN A 2 -19.41 35.24 -37.49
C ASN A 2 -19.77 34.68 -36.10
N ILE A 3 -20.96 35.02 -35.62
CA ILE A 3 -21.46 34.60 -34.30
C ILE A 3 -21.51 33.06 -34.23
N ASP A 4 -21.94 32.40 -35.31
CA ASP A 4 -21.96 30.94 -35.38
C ASP A 4 -20.57 30.32 -35.29
N ASN A 5 -19.56 30.93 -35.93
CA ASN A 5 -18.17 30.46 -35.81
C ASN A 5 -17.62 30.65 -34.39
N TYR A 6 -17.94 31.77 -33.74
CA TYR A 6 -17.53 32.01 -32.34
C TYR A 6 -18.22 31.04 -31.37
N ILE A 7 -19.51 30.75 -31.58
CA ILE A 7 -20.25 29.75 -30.80
C ILE A 7 -19.63 28.36 -31.02
N ASN A 8 -19.32 27.99 -32.26
CA ASN A 8 -18.70 26.71 -32.58
C ASN A 8 -17.29 26.57 -31.99
N GLU A 9 -16.47 27.63 -32.03
CA GLU A 9 -15.16 27.67 -31.37
C GLU A 9 -15.28 27.52 -29.85
N GLY A 10 -16.25 28.20 -29.22
CA GLY A 10 -16.54 28.06 -27.80
C GLY A 10 -17.01 26.66 -27.41
N GLN A 11 -17.93 26.07 -28.18
CA GLN A 11 -18.40 24.69 -27.97
C GLN A 11 -17.26 23.68 -28.11
N ASN A 12 -16.41 23.83 -29.13
CA ASN A 12 -15.25 22.97 -29.31
C ASN A 12 -14.24 23.08 -28.15
N ALA A 13 -14.05 24.28 -27.58
CA ALA A 13 -13.18 24.47 -26.42
C ALA A 13 -13.76 23.79 -25.17
N ILE A 14 -15.08 23.90 -24.96
CA ILE A 14 -15.81 23.26 -23.85
C ILE A 14 -15.72 21.74 -23.98
N ASP A 15 -15.93 21.17 -25.16
CA ASP A 15 -15.88 19.72 -25.39
C ASP A 15 -14.48 19.15 -25.16
N ARG A 16 -13.43 19.89 -25.55
CA ARG A 16 -12.03 19.51 -25.26
C ARG A 16 -11.74 19.52 -23.77
N LEU A 17 -12.21 20.54 -23.05
CA LEU A 17 -12.07 20.63 -21.61
C LEU A 17 -12.80 19.48 -20.91
N TRP A 18 -14.03 19.17 -21.31
CA TRP A 18 -14.79 18.03 -20.79
C TRP A 18 -14.08 16.71 -21.02
N THR A 19 -13.52 16.49 -22.20
CA THR A 19 -12.77 15.28 -22.54
C THR A 19 -11.55 15.13 -21.63
N MET A 20 -10.81 16.21 -21.40
CA MET A 20 -9.68 16.20 -20.48
C MET A 20 -10.11 15.92 -19.03
N ILE A 21 -11.15 16.60 -18.53
CA ILE A 21 -11.66 16.39 -17.17
C ILE A 21 -12.07 14.93 -16.98
N LYS A 22 -12.79 14.36 -17.96
CA LYS A 22 -13.19 12.96 -17.93
C LYS A 22 -11.97 12.03 -17.87
N HIS A 23 -10.98 12.26 -18.72
CA HIS A 23 -9.75 11.48 -18.73
C HIS A 23 -8.98 11.55 -17.41
N VAL A 24 -8.84 12.74 -16.83
CA VAL A 24 -8.18 12.93 -15.53
C VAL A 24 -8.97 12.23 -14.43
N ASN A 25 -10.30 12.32 -14.42
CA ASN A 25 -11.13 11.64 -13.42
C ASN A 25 -11.03 10.12 -13.56
N ASP A 26 -11.02 9.59 -14.78
CA ASP A 26 -10.88 8.16 -15.04
C ASP A 26 -9.54 7.62 -14.53
N ILE A 27 -8.44 8.39 -14.68
CA ILE A 27 -7.13 8.03 -14.11
C ILE A 27 -7.18 8.08 -12.58
N LEU A 28 -7.77 9.13 -11.99
CA LEU A 28 -7.87 9.27 -10.54
C LEU A 28 -8.66 8.12 -9.92
N GLU A 29 -9.83 7.79 -10.44
CA GLU A 29 -10.68 6.72 -9.89
C GLU A 29 -10.04 5.34 -10.07
N ASN A 30 -9.60 5.00 -11.28
CA ASN A 30 -9.18 3.64 -11.59
C ASN A 30 -7.72 3.36 -11.24
N ARG A 31 -6.82 4.35 -11.29
CA ARG A 31 -5.39 4.14 -11.03
C ARG A 31 -4.92 4.71 -9.69
N CYS A 32 -5.53 5.76 -9.16
CA CYS A 32 -5.15 6.26 -7.83
C CYS A 32 -6.03 5.64 -6.73
N HIS A 33 -7.33 5.93 -6.76
CA HIS A 33 -8.25 5.54 -5.68
C HIS A 33 -8.40 4.02 -5.54
N GLN A 34 -8.50 3.30 -6.65
CA GLN A 34 -8.55 1.83 -6.62
C GLN A 34 -7.28 1.24 -6.00
N ASN A 35 -6.10 1.76 -6.37
CA ASN A 35 -4.83 1.27 -5.80
C ASN A 35 -4.69 1.62 -4.32
N PHE A 36 -5.13 2.80 -3.85
CA PHE A 36 -5.17 3.10 -2.41
C PHE A 36 -6.06 2.16 -1.63
N ARG A 37 -7.22 1.80 -2.19
CA ARG A 37 -8.11 0.83 -1.56
C ARG A 37 -7.46 -0.55 -1.47
N VAL A 38 -6.87 -1.00 -2.58
CA VAL A 38 -6.16 -2.29 -2.62
C VAL A 38 -5.00 -2.31 -1.61
N ILE A 39 -4.18 -1.26 -1.55
CA ILE A 39 -3.08 -1.15 -0.58
C ILE A 39 -3.62 -1.16 0.85
N GLY A 40 -4.69 -0.39 1.13
CA GLY A 40 -5.27 -0.28 2.47
C GLY A 40 -5.92 -1.57 2.98
N ASP A 41 -6.53 -2.34 2.08
CA ASP A 41 -7.21 -3.61 2.37
C ASP A 41 -6.26 -4.82 2.36
N MET A 42 -5.02 -4.66 1.86
CA MET A 42 -4.02 -5.72 1.84
C MET A 42 -3.60 -6.13 3.26
N CYS A 43 -3.36 -7.43 3.43
CA CYS A 43 -2.72 -8.00 4.60
C CYS A 43 -1.32 -8.49 4.20
N LEU A 44 -0.29 -8.03 4.92
CA LEU A 44 1.11 -8.43 4.69
C LEU A 44 1.42 -9.84 5.20
N LEU A 45 0.52 -10.42 5.99
CA LEU A 45 0.66 -11.72 6.60
C LEU A 45 -0.30 -12.73 5.98
N ASP A 46 0.13 -13.99 5.98
CA ASP A 46 -0.68 -15.12 5.58
C ASP A 46 -0.76 -16.11 6.75
N ILE A 47 -1.77 -15.95 7.61
CA ILE A 47 -1.95 -16.78 8.80
C ILE A 47 -3.21 -17.63 8.58
N PRO A 48 -3.08 -18.87 8.05
CA PRO A 48 -4.22 -19.76 7.84
C PRO A 48 -4.87 -20.13 9.17
N VAL A 49 -6.19 -20.31 9.16
CA VAL A 49 -7.02 -20.58 10.36
C VAL A 49 -7.03 -22.06 10.75
N ASP A 50 -6.71 -22.90 9.77
CA ASP A 50 -6.83 -24.35 9.73
C ASP A 50 -5.51 -25.12 9.94
N GLN A 51 -4.38 -24.40 10.16
CA GLN A 51 -3.07 -25.02 10.35
C GLN A 51 -2.37 -24.52 11.62
N SER A 52 -1.66 -25.44 12.29
CA SER A 52 -0.67 -25.14 13.33
C SER A 52 0.74 -25.16 12.76
N PHE A 53 1.61 -24.25 13.22
CA PHE A 53 2.99 -24.15 12.75
C PHE A 53 4.00 -24.53 13.82
N GLN A 54 5.13 -25.11 13.42
CA GLN A 54 6.33 -25.06 14.25
C GLN A 54 6.96 -23.65 14.21
N LYS A 55 7.71 -23.26 15.26
CA LYS A 55 8.24 -21.89 15.39
C LYS A 55 9.02 -21.42 14.15
N GLU A 56 9.88 -22.29 13.62
CA GLU A 56 10.78 -21.96 12.51
C GLU A 56 10.03 -21.92 11.17
N GLU A 57 9.06 -22.80 11.00
CA GLU A 57 8.20 -22.84 9.83
C GLU A 57 7.33 -21.60 9.76
N PHE A 58 6.74 -21.18 10.89
CA PHE A 58 5.95 -19.95 10.98
C PHE A 58 6.76 -18.73 10.53
N LEU A 59 7.96 -18.55 11.07
CA LEU A 59 8.81 -17.41 10.73
C LEU A 59 9.14 -17.38 9.23
N LYS A 60 9.53 -18.53 8.66
CA LYS A 60 9.87 -18.64 7.24
C LYS A 60 8.68 -18.36 6.33
N CYS A 61 7.51 -18.92 6.65
CA CYS A 61 6.28 -18.69 5.88
C CYS A 61 5.88 -17.21 5.90
N GLN A 62 5.89 -16.57 7.07
CA GLN A 62 5.53 -15.16 7.17
C GLN A 62 6.55 -14.25 6.48
N GLN A 63 7.85 -14.51 6.58
CA GLN A 63 8.86 -13.73 5.85
C GLN A 63 8.65 -13.81 4.33
N LYS A 64 8.39 -15.01 3.80
CA LYS A 64 8.10 -15.21 2.38
C LYS A 64 6.81 -14.51 1.94
N ALA A 65 5.76 -14.55 2.77
CA ALA A 65 4.51 -13.84 2.50
C ALA A 65 4.74 -12.31 2.47
N ILE A 66 5.45 -11.78 3.47
CA ILE A 66 5.80 -10.37 3.58
C ILE A 66 6.60 -9.90 2.35
N GLU A 67 7.59 -10.68 1.88
CA GLU A 67 8.36 -10.34 0.68
C GLU A 67 7.51 -10.29 -0.59
N LYS A 68 6.59 -11.26 -0.76
CA LYS A 68 5.66 -11.28 -1.89
C LYS A 68 4.73 -10.08 -1.88
N THR A 69 4.07 -9.84 -0.74
CA THR A 69 3.12 -8.73 -0.63
C THR A 69 3.82 -7.38 -0.73
N ARG A 70 5.07 -7.28 -0.26
CA ARG A 70 5.91 -6.10 -0.46
C ARG A 70 6.11 -5.79 -1.94
N ALA A 71 6.44 -6.78 -2.76
CA ALA A 71 6.64 -6.58 -4.19
C ALA A 71 5.38 -6.02 -4.85
N ILE A 72 4.21 -6.57 -4.51
CA ILE A 72 2.92 -6.07 -5.00
C ILE A 72 2.66 -4.64 -4.52
N LEU A 73 2.93 -4.35 -3.24
CA LEU A 73 2.72 -3.02 -2.68
C LEU A 73 3.64 -1.97 -3.32
N GLN A 74 4.88 -2.34 -3.63
CA GLN A 74 5.83 -1.49 -4.36
C GLN A 74 5.37 -1.24 -5.81
N GLU A 75 4.87 -2.26 -6.50
CA GLU A 75 4.29 -2.13 -7.83
C GLU A 75 3.10 -1.18 -7.83
N LYS A 76 2.19 -1.32 -6.85
CA LYS A 76 1.04 -0.43 -6.70
C LYS A 76 1.42 1.00 -6.36
N ASN A 77 2.43 1.18 -5.52
CA ASN A 77 2.98 2.51 -5.23
C ASN A 77 3.52 3.20 -6.50
N LEU A 78 4.28 2.47 -7.32
CA LEU A 78 4.81 2.98 -8.59
C LEU A 78 3.71 3.29 -9.61
N GLU A 79 2.65 2.48 -9.63
CA GLU A 79 1.49 2.70 -10.51
C GLU A 79 0.79 4.04 -10.18
N VAL A 80 0.65 4.36 -8.89
CA VAL A 80 0.10 5.64 -8.42
C VAL A 80 1.02 6.82 -8.79
N GLU A 81 2.33 6.69 -8.59
CA GLU A 81 3.31 7.72 -8.98
C GLU A 81 3.20 8.01 -10.49
N THR A 82 3.18 6.95 -11.30
CA THR A 82 3.08 7.08 -12.77
C THR A 82 1.75 7.70 -13.19
N ALA A 83 0.65 7.34 -12.53
CA ALA A 83 -0.67 7.91 -12.81
C ALA A 83 -0.71 9.42 -12.55
N LEU A 84 -0.05 9.89 -11.50
CA LEU A 84 0.05 11.31 -11.21
C LEU A 84 0.91 12.05 -12.23
N VAL A 85 2.01 11.44 -12.69
CA VAL A 85 2.81 12.00 -13.79
C VAL A 85 1.97 12.15 -15.05
N ASP A 86 1.15 11.14 -15.37
CA ASP A 86 0.25 11.19 -16.53
C ASP A 86 -0.82 12.28 -16.39
N ILE A 87 -1.42 12.44 -15.21
CA ILE A 87 -2.37 13.54 -14.93
C ILE A 87 -1.69 14.90 -15.14
N ILE A 88 -0.48 15.08 -14.61
CA ILE A 88 0.25 16.34 -14.74
C ILE A 88 0.55 16.65 -16.21
N LYS A 89 1.00 15.66 -16.98
CA LYS A 89 1.23 15.81 -18.43
C LYS A 89 -0.05 16.20 -19.17
N ASN A 90 -1.16 15.52 -18.90
CA ASN A 90 -2.46 15.84 -19.51
C ASN A 90 -2.91 17.27 -19.22
N ILE A 91 -2.64 17.79 -18.01
CA ILE A 91 -2.96 19.18 -17.64
C ILE A 91 -2.01 20.16 -18.35
N GLN A 92 -0.72 19.84 -18.48
CA GLN A 92 0.28 20.70 -19.12
C GLN A 92 0.15 20.76 -20.64
N GLU A 93 -0.27 19.67 -21.28
CA GLU A 93 -0.46 19.57 -22.73
C GLU A 93 -1.75 20.22 -23.22
N PHE A 94 -2.64 20.65 -22.30
CA PHE A 94 -3.87 21.35 -22.67
C PHE A 94 -3.52 22.68 -23.36
N PRO A 95 -3.99 22.93 -24.59
CA PRO A 95 -3.60 24.09 -25.38
C PRO A 95 -4.30 25.36 -24.85
N ILE A 96 -3.75 25.95 -23.80
CA ILE A 96 -4.19 27.25 -23.29
C ILE A 96 -3.52 28.33 -24.16
N GLN A 97 -4.33 29.19 -24.79
CA GLN A 97 -3.85 30.29 -25.63
C GLN A 97 -3.12 31.38 -24.84
N ASP A 98 -3.31 31.43 -23.53
CA ASP A 98 -2.67 32.38 -22.61
C ASP A 98 -1.56 31.69 -21.80
N GLU A 99 -0.30 32.03 -22.09
CA GLU A 99 0.86 31.48 -21.38
C GLU A 99 0.92 31.87 -19.90
N SER A 100 0.21 32.92 -19.48
CA SER A 100 0.17 33.38 -18.08
C SER A 100 -0.61 32.44 -17.16
N ILE A 101 -1.43 31.55 -17.72
CA ILE A 101 -2.27 30.56 -17.00
C ILE A 101 -1.55 29.20 -16.90
N LYS A 102 -0.36 29.05 -17.49
CA LYS A 102 0.42 27.80 -17.40
C LYS A 102 0.64 27.40 -15.94
N THR A 103 0.37 26.14 -15.62
CA THR A 103 0.42 25.61 -14.25
C THR A 103 1.78 25.87 -13.61
N SER A 104 1.79 26.59 -12.51
CA SER A 104 3.01 26.81 -11.72
C SER A 104 3.49 25.48 -11.14
N THR A 105 4.78 25.20 -11.27
CA THR A 105 5.47 24.04 -10.67
C THR A 105 5.15 23.91 -9.17
N ARG A 106 4.89 25.03 -8.48
CA ARG A 106 4.49 25.05 -7.07
C ARG A 106 3.14 24.41 -6.81
N GLN A 107 2.16 24.58 -7.69
CA GLN A 107 0.84 23.96 -7.54
C GLN A 107 0.89 22.46 -7.85
N LEU A 108 1.67 22.07 -8.86
CA LEU A 108 1.89 20.65 -9.19
C LEU A 108 2.56 19.91 -8.02
N ASN A 109 3.56 20.51 -7.38
CA ASN A 109 4.21 19.91 -6.22
C ASN A 109 3.27 19.77 -5.01
N LYS A 110 2.31 20.68 -4.81
CA LYS A 110 1.28 20.52 -3.77
C LYS A 110 0.40 19.30 -4.03
N VAL A 111 -0.02 19.09 -5.28
CA VAL A 111 -0.84 17.92 -5.65
C VAL A 111 -0.04 16.64 -5.44
N LYS A 112 1.23 16.60 -5.87
CA LYS A 112 2.12 15.45 -5.63
C LYS A 112 2.23 15.11 -4.14
N HIS A 113 2.55 16.08 -3.29
CA HIS A 113 2.66 15.85 -1.85
C HIS A 113 1.35 15.37 -1.23
N PHE A 114 0.21 15.93 -1.64
CA PHE A 114 -1.10 15.50 -1.12
C PHE A 114 -1.36 14.01 -1.41
N TYR A 115 -1.05 13.54 -2.62
CA TYR A 115 -1.23 12.12 -2.96
C TYR A 115 -0.15 11.23 -2.36
N GLN A 116 1.07 11.74 -2.15
CA GLN A 116 2.11 11.03 -1.39
C GLN A 116 1.62 10.77 0.05
N ASP A 117 1.06 11.78 0.70
CA ASP A 117 0.48 11.67 2.03
C ASP A 117 -0.66 10.64 2.07
N LEU A 118 -1.55 10.63 1.05
CA LEU A 118 -2.62 9.63 0.95
C LEU A 118 -2.08 8.20 0.80
N THR A 119 -1.04 8.03 -0.01
CA THR A 119 -0.37 6.73 -0.18
C THR A 119 0.21 6.26 1.13
N TYR A 120 0.89 7.14 1.86
CA TYR A 120 1.42 6.85 3.19
C TYR A 120 0.32 6.43 4.17
N GLN A 121 -0.83 7.13 4.19
CA GLN A 121 -1.97 6.73 5.02
C GLN A 121 -2.52 5.35 4.65
N SER A 122 -2.59 5.01 3.36
CA SER A 122 -3.04 3.69 2.91
C SER A 122 -2.10 2.57 3.35
N VAL A 123 -0.78 2.80 3.26
CA VAL A 123 0.24 1.86 3.73
C VAL A 123 0.17 1.71 5.25
N LEU A 124 -0.02 2.80 5.99
CA LEU A 124 -0.23 2.74 7.44
C LEU A 124 -1.47 1.92 7.80
N SER A 125 -2.55 2.03 7.03
CA SER A 125 -3.74 1.19 7.20
C SER A 125 -3.41 -0.29 7.00
N CYS A 126 -2.68 -0.63 5.93
CA CYS A 126 -2.20 -1.98 5.64
C CYS A 126 -1.42 -2.59 6.83
N ILE A 127 -0.51 -1.82 7.42
CA ILE A 127 0.28 -2.24 8.59
C ILE A 127 -0.63 -2.49 9.78
N LYS A 128 -1.54 -1.55 10.08
CA LYS A 128 -2.47 -1.67 11.20
C LYS A 128 -3.33 -2.93 11.06
N THR A 129 -3.89 -3.17 9.87
CA THR A 129 -4.68 -4.37 9.57
C THR A 129 -3.85 -5.63 9.79
N SER A 130 -2.63 -5.67 9.25
CA SER A 130 -1.72 -6.83 9.37
C SER A 130 -1.35 -7.13 10.84
N LEU A 131 -1.05 -6.09 11.63
CA LEU A 131 -0.74 -6.25 13.06
C LEU A 131 -1.96 -6.64 13.88
N ASN A 132 -3.16 -6.15 13.52
CA ASN A 132 -4.41 -6.56 14.16
C ASN A 132 -4.69 -8.03 13.89
N VAL A 133 -4.52 -8.51 12.65
CA VAL A 133 -4.65 -9.94 12.30
C VAL A 133 -3.68 -10.80 13.12
N LEU A 134 -2.41 -10.37 13.24
CA LEU A 134 -1.42 -11.07 14.07
C LEU A 134 -1.82 -11.10 15.55
N LYS A 135 -2.28 -9.97 16.07
CA LYS A 135 -2.72 -9.82 17.47
C LYS A 135 -3.95 -10.68 17.76
N ASP A 136 -4.91 -10.72 16.86
CA ASP A 136 -6.17 -11.46 17.02
C ASP A 136 -5.93 -12.97 16.90
N ARG A 137 -5.05 -13.42 15.99
CA ARG A 137 -4.66 -14.84 15.92
C ARG A 137 -3.80 -15.29 17.11
N ALA A 138 -2.96 -14.40 17.65
CA ALA A 138 -2.16 -14.69 18.84
C ALA A 138 -3.00 -14.67 20.13
N ASN A 139 -4.01 -13.79 20.21
CA ASN A 139 -4.96 -13.74 21.31
C ASN A 139 -6.25 -14.44 20.91
N SER A 140 -6.35 -15.73 21.21
CA SER A 140 -7.59 -16.52 21.06
C SER A 140 -8.77 -16.07 21.96
N ARG A 141 -8.75 -14.82 22.45
CA ARG A 141 -9.68 -14.30 23.44
C ARG A 141 -11.02 -13.97 22.77
N GLN A 142 -11.87 -14.99 22.73
CA GLN A 142 -13.32 -14.92 22.52
C GLN A 142 -13.80 -14.46 21.14
N GLN A 143 -13.61 -15.29 20.11
CA GLN A 143 -14.65 -15.36 19.08
C GLN A 143 -15.60 -16.50 19.39
N LYS A 144 -16.90 -16.17 19.46
CA LYS A 144 -18.03 -17.13 19.51
C LYS A 144 -18.21 -17.81 18.14
N SER A 145 -17.12 -18.25 17.51
CA SER A 145 -17.16 -18.99 16.26
C SER A 145 -17.31 -20.46 16.56
N TYR A 146 -18.29 -21.11 15.93
CA TYR A 146 -18.54 -22.56 16.04
C TYR A 146 -17.44 -23.41 15.36
N VAL A 147 -16.49 -22.76 14.68
CA VAL A 147 -15.32 -23.39 14.08
C VAL A 147 -14.20 -23.35 15.11
N SER A 148 -13.77 -24.53 15.58
CA SER A 148 -12.60 -24.66 16.45
C SER A 148 -11.36 -24.18 15.68
N GLU A 149 -10.94 -22.95 15.95
CA GLU A 149 -9.66 -22.46 15.42
C GLU A 149 -8.53 -23.34 15.96
N ILE A 150 -7.71 -23.85 15.05
CA ILE A 150 -6.54 -24.65 15.42
C ILE A 150 -5.50 -23.71 16.03
N ALA A 151 -4.81 -24.19 17.07
CA ALA A 151 -3.77 -23.44 17.75
C ALA A 151 -2.66 -23.03 16.77
N LEU A 152 -2.23 -21.77 16.84
CA LEU A 152 -1.23 -21.19 15.93
C LEU A 152 0.12 -21.91 15.97
N PHE A 153 0.56 -22.33 17.17
CA PHE A 153 1.84 -22.99 17.37
C PHE A 153 1.67 -24.41 17.89
N GLN A 154 2.39 -25.35 17.27
CA GLN A 154 2.58 -26.69 17.80
C GLN A 154 3.74 -26.67 18.80
N VAL A 155 3.51 -27.28 19.97
CA VAL A 155 4.47 -27.26 21.08
C VAL A 155 4.63 -28.68 21.63
N HIS A 156 5.88 -29.07 21.89
CA HIS A 156 6.23 -30.38 22.45
C HIS A 156 6.45 -30.25 23.96
N LEU A 157 5.85 -31.17 24.73
CA LEU A 157 6.07 -31.30 26.17
C LEU A 157 7.14 -32.37 26.42
N MET A 158 8.25 -31.97 27.03
CA MET A 158 9.33 -32.87 27.42
C MET A 158 9.36 -33.03 28.94
N LEU A 159 9.46 -34.27 29.41
CA LEU A 159 9.62 -34.59 30.83
C LEU A 159 11.10 -34.56 31.20
N GLN A 160 11.52 -33.54 31.94
CA GLN A 160 12.86 -33.44 32.52
C GLN A 160 12.73 -33.42 34.04
N VAL A 161 12.82 -34.59 34.68
CA VAL A 161 12.59 -34.73 36.13
C VAL A 161 13.39 -33.68 36.91
N PRO A 162 12.76 -32.89 37.81
CA PRO A 162 11.37 -32.96 38.28
C PRO A 162 10.37 -32.02 37.58
N ARG A 163 10.74 -31.34 36.49
CA ARG A 163 9.93 -30.30 35.82
C ARG A 163 9.49 -30.72 34.40
N VAL A 164 8.28 -30.33 34.03
CA VAL A 164 7.83 -30.43 32.63
C VAL A 164 8.37 -29.20 31.90
N VAL A 165 9.15 -29.44 30.84
CA VAL A 165 9.71 -28.38 30.00
C VAL A 165 8.92 -28.34 28.70
N VAL A 166 8.55 -27.14 28.29
CA VAL A 166 7.80 -26.87 27.06
C VAL A 166 8.81 -26.45 25.99
N SER A 167 8.83 -27.12 24.84
CA SER A 167 9.72 -26.82 23.73
C SER A 167 8.90 -26.60 22.44
N PRO A 168 8.95 -25.42 21.82
CA PRO A 168 9.66 -24.20 22.26
C PRO A 168 9.06 -23.58 23.54
N SER A 169 9.89 -22.83 24.27
CA SER A 169 9.42 -22.08 25.43
C SER A 169 8.42 -20.97 25.03
N LEU A 170 7.59 -20.53 25.97
CA LEU A 170 6.65 -19.43 25.72
C LEU A 170 7.39 -18.14 25.31
N ASP A 171 8.56 -17.89 25.89
CA ASP A 171 9.41 -16.75 25.55
C ASP A 171 9.91 -16.83 24.10
N GLU A 172 10.29 -18.01 23.61
CA GLU A 172 10.67 -18.22 22.21
C GLU A 172 9.50 -17.98 21.24
N ILE A 173 8.29 -18.39 21.63
CA ILE A 173 7.09 -18.13 20.82
C ILE A 173 6.84 -16.62 20.75
N GLN A 174 6.88 -15.92 21.89
CA GLN A 174 6.71 -14.47 21.95
C GLN A 174 7.78 -13.72 21.15
N GLN A 175 9.04 -14.17 21.22
CA GLN A 175 10.13 -13.62 20.42
C GLN A 175 9.87 -13.80 18.92
N THR A 176 9.37 -14.97 18.51
CA THR A 176 9.04 -15.25 17.10
C THR A 176 7.94 -14.30 16.60
N ILE A 177 6.88 -14.09 17.38
CA ILE A 177 5.80 -13.12 17.06
C ILE A 177 6.38 -11.69 16.95
N ASN A 178 7.22 -11.30 17.90
CA ASN A 178 7.86 -9.98 17.88
C ASN A 178 8.78 -9.79 16.67
N LEU A 179 9.48 -10.84 16.24
CA LEU A 179 10.30 -10.81 15.03
C LEU A 179 9.43 -10.62 13.78
N VAL A 180 8.31 -11.34 13.66
CA VAL A 180 7.36 -11.14 12.55
C VAL A 180 6.81 -9.72 12.54
N ALA A 181 6.39 -9.19 13.69
CA ALA A 181 5.91 -7.81 13.81
C ALA A 181 6.98 -6.78 13.39
N LYS A 182 8.25 -7.00 13.77
CA LYS A 182 9.37 -6.15 13.31
C LYS A 182 9.59 -6.26 11.81
N SER A 183 9.53 -7.46 11.23
CA SER A 183 9.65 -7.67 9.79
C SER A 183 8.57 -6.93 9.01
N ILE A 184 7.32 -6.90 9.50
CA ILE A 184 6.23 -6.12 8.89
C ILE A 184 6.59 -4.63 8.81
N ILE A 185 7.00 -4.05 9.94
CA ILE A 185 7.35 -2.62 10.02
C ILE A 185 8.56 -2.31 9.12
N HIS A 186 9.61 -3.13 9.20
CA HIS A 186 10.83 -2.93 8.39
C HIS A 186 10.57 -3.03 6.89
N THR A 187 9.67 -3.93 6.47
CA THR A 187 9.26 -4.05 5.08
C THR A 187 8.64 -2.76 4.55
N THR A 188 7.85 -2.06 5.39
CA THR A 188 7.23 -0.80 4.98
C THR A 188 8.15 0.42 5.02
N GLN A 189 9.22 0.38 5.82
CA GLN A 189 10.25 1.44 5.80
C GLN A 189 11.06 1.47 4.50
N ASN A 190 11.05 0.37 3.75
CA ASN A 190 11.79 0.24 2.51
C ASN A 190 10.87 0.28 1.27
N ILE A 191 9.66 0.83 1.41
CA ILE A 191 8.83 1.23 0.28
C ILE A 191 9.44 2.53 -0.25
N LEU A 192 9.70 2.61 -1.56
CA LEU A 192 10.37 3.77 -2.12
C LEU A 192 9.51 5.02 -1.94
N ASP A 193 10.10 6.06 -1.37
CA ASP A 193 9.54 7.39 -1.40
C ASP A 193 9.54 7.92 -2.83
N TRP A 194 8.48 8.65 -3.19
CA TRP A 194 8.32 9.19 -4.53
C TRP A 194 9.49 10.14 -4.83
N GLY A 195 10.35 9.75 -5.79
CA GLY A 195 11.58 10.47 -6.13
C GLY A 195 12.89 9.76 -5.80
N ILE A 196 12.88 8.55 -5.24
CA ILE A 196 14.09 7.72 -5.06
C ILE A 196 14.00 6.48 -5.95
N THR A 197 15.01 6.28 -6.80
CA THR A 197 15.11 5.09 -7.66
C THR A 197 15.58 3.88 -6.83
N GLU A 198 15.33 2.65 -7.27
CA GLU A 198 15.77 1.40 -6.62
C GLU A 198 17.28 1.38 -6.26
N ASP A 199 18.10 2.17 -6.95
CA ASP A 199 19.55 2.33 -6.74
C ASP A 199 19.94 3.39 -5.67
N GLY A 200 18.99 3.93 -4.91
CA GLY A 200 19.28 4.93 -3.86
C GLY A 200 19.73 6.30 -4.38
N GLN A 201 19.59 6.56 -5.68
CA GLN A 201 19.77 7.88 -6.27
C GLN A 201 18.46 8.67 -6.22
N GLU A 202 18.54 9.93 -5.77
CA GLU A 202 17.49 10.92 -6.02
C GLU A 202 17.27 10.97 -7.54
N ARG A 203 16.08 10.56 -7.98
CA ARG A 203 15.64 10.79 -9.34
C ARG A 203 15.60 12.31 -9.47
N LEU A 204 16.52 12.86 -10.28
CA LEU A 204 16.68 14.30 -10.56
C LEU A 204 15.39 15.02 -10.22
N ARG A 205 15.40 15.81 -9.13
CA ARG A 205 14.27 16.70 -8.81
C ARG A 205 13.91 17.37 -10.13
N TRP A 206 12.74 17.01 -10.63
CA TRP A 206 12.31 17.39 -11.96
C TRP A 206 12.14 18.90 -11.97
N ASP A 207 13.18 19.60 -12.41
CA ASP A 207 13.11 20.97 -12.90
C ASP A 207 12.32 21.01 -14.22
#